data_AF-A0A372GDL5-F1
#
_entry.id   AF-A0A372GDL5-F1
#
_cell.length_a   1.000
_cell.length_b   1.000
_cell.length_c   1.000
_cell.angle_alpha   90.00
_cell.angle_beta   90.00
_cell.angle_gamma   90.00
#
_symmetry.space_group_name_H-M   'P 1'
#
loop_
_entity.id
_entity.type
_entity.pdbx_description
1 polymer ?
#
loop_
_entity_poly.entity_id
_entity_poly.type
_entity_poly.pdbx_seq_one_letter_code
_entity_poly.pdbx_strand_id
1 'polypeptide(L)'
;MLLLSVAACGGGSDPSGAGPSADADAERLRWARCMREHGVNMPDDPKDLPPGGLAIPDRAERACAELRPSGRTIDMNDPETRDRFAAFARCMRANGYDMPDNAPPDVHLKNPPLWDKASKSCAHILREERR
;
A
#
# COMPACT_ATOMS: atom_id res chain seq x y z
N MET A 1 28.37 31.84 38.75
CA MET A 1 28.34 32.28 37.35
C MET A 1 26.92 32.08 36.83
N LEU A 2 26.23 33.18 36.55
CA LEU A 2 24.92 33.21 35.91
C LEU A 2 25.15 33.07 34.41
N LEU A 3 24.54 32.07 33.75
CA LEU A 3 24.23 32.13 32.32
C LEU A 3 22.82 31.60 32.09
N LEU A 4 22.13 32.33 31.22
CA LEU A 4 20.72 32.34 30.89
C LEU A 4 20.54 31.77 29.47
N SER A 5 19.33 31.25 29.19
CA SER A 5 18.70 31.15 27.85
C SER A 5 19.11 29.94 26.99
N VAL A 6 18.29 29.29 26.14
CA VAL A 6 17.07 29.63 25.38
C VAL A 6 16.26 28.34 25.13
N ALA A 7 14.93 28.44 25.08
CA ALA A 7 14.01 27.44 24.54
C ALA A 7 14.03 27.44 23.00
N ALA A 8 14.11 26.26 22.35
CA ALA A 8 13.58 26.07 20.99
C ALA A 8 13.66 24.60 20.54
N CYS A 9 12.59 24.18 19.85
CA CYS A 9 12.40 22.96 19.09
C CYS A 9 12.25 21.69 19.95
N GLY A 10 11.10 21.03 20.02
CA GLY A 10 10.08 20.91 18.99
C GLY A 10 9.90 19.42 18.72
N GLY A 11 8.66 18.95 18.89
CA GLY A 11 8.19 17.70 18.33
C GLY A 11 8.89 16.44 18.83
N GLY A 12 8.22 15.78 19.78
CA GLY A 12 8.22 14.32 19.73
C GLY A 12 7.85 13.90 18.32
N SER A 13 8.77 13.23 17.66
CA SER A 13 8.51 12.45 16.47
C SER A 13 9.32 11.20 16.70
N ASP A 14 8.61 10.17 17.16
CA ASP A 14 8.94 8.78 16.95
C ASP A 14 9.75 8.62 15.66
N PRO A 15 10.75 7.72 15.60
CA PRO A 15 11.19 7.24 14.31
C PRO A 15 9.97 6.62 13.63
N SER A 16 9.40 7.44 12.75
CA SER A 16 8.80 7.13 11.47
C SER A 16 8.34 5.70 11.37
N GLY A 17 7.02 5.51 11.28
CA GLY A 17 6.45 4.25 10.80
C GLY A 17 7.29 3.78 9.62
N ALA A 18 7.80 2.56 9.72
CA ALA A 18 8.72 1.98 8.77
C ALA A 18 8.21 2.27 7.35
N GLY A 19 8.85 3.25 6.72
CA GLY A 19 8.72 3.47 5.30
C GLY A 19 9.22 2.21 4.59
N PRO A 20 9.01 2.09 3.27
CA PRO A 20 9.83 1.18 2.48
C PRO A 20 11.30 1.31 2.94
N SER A 21 11.96 0.17 3.16
CA SER A 21 13.40 0.21 3.44
C SER A 21 14.09 0.96 2.29
N ALA A 22 15.23 1.58 2.57
CA ALA A 22 16.01 2.25 1.51
C ALA A 22 16.28 1.32 0.30
N ASP A 23 16.38 0.01 0.56
CA ASP A 23 16.51 -1.03 -0.46
C ASP A 23 15.24 -1.21 -1.30
N ALA A 24 14.06 -1.26 -0.68
CA ALA A 24 12.78 -1.36 -1.39
C ALA A 24 12.50 -0.12 -2.27
N ASP A 25 12.93 1.05 -1.82
CA ASP A 25 12.87 2.27 -2.63
C ASP A 25 13.87 2.24 -3.79
N ALA A 26 15.08 1.74 -3.56
CA ALA A 26 16.08 1.59 -4.62
C ALA A 26 15.63 0.60 -5.71
N GLU A 27 15.01 -0.52 -5.34
CA GLU A 27 14.42 -1.50 -6.28
C GLU A 27 13.29 -0.87 -7.09
N ARG A 28 12.35 -0.19 -6.43
CA ARG A 28 11.25 0.52 -7.10
C ARG A 28 11.78 1.56 -8.09
N LEU A 29 12.82 2.31 -7.72
CA LEU A 29 13.45 3.30 -8.61
C LEU A 29 14.14 2.65 -9.81
N ARG A 30 14.81 1.50 -9.64
CA ARG A 30 15.45 0.76 -10.75
C ARG A 30 14.40 0.25 -11.73
N TRP A 31 13.31 -0.32 -11.23
CA TRP A 31 12.20 -0.75 -12.07
C TRP A 31 11.53 0.40 -12.80
N ALA A 32 11.20 1.49 -12.10
CA ALA A 32 10.57 2.66 -12.70
C ALA A 32 11.44 3.27 -13.82
N ARG A 33 12.77 3.30 -13.65
CA ARG A 33 13.71 3.71 -14.71
C ARG A 33 13.64 2.78 -15.93
N CYS A 34 13.75 1.47 -15.74
CA CYS A 34 13.64 0.49 -16.83
C CYS A 34 12.30 0.65 -17.60
N MET A 35 11.19 0.82 -16.88
CA MET A 35 9.87 0.99 -17.47
C MET A 35 9.80 2.25 -18.36
N ARG A 36 10.36 3.38 -17.90
CA ARG A 36 10.45 4.61 -18.71
C ARG A 36 11.33 4.44 -19.95
N GLU A 37 12.46 3.75 -19.83
CA GLU A 37 13.33 3.43 -20.98
C GLU A 37 12.60 2.58 -22.04
N HIS A 38 11.69 1.70 -21.62
CA HIS A 38 10.87 0.90 -22.52
C HIS A 38 9.54 1.55 -22.95
N GLY A 39 9.37 2.84 -22.65
CA GLY A 39 8.27 3.68 -23.12
C GLY A 39 7.01 3.66 -22.25
N VAL A 40 7.12 3.24 -20.98
CA VAL A 40 6.04 3.34 -20.00
C VAL A 40 6.18 4.66 -19.26
N ASN A 41 5.19 5.54 -19.38
CA ASN A 41 5.16 6.78 -18.61
C ASN A 41 4.72 6.50 -17.17
N MET A 42 5.67 6.24 -16.29
CA MET A 42 5.40 6.01 -14.87
C MET A 42 5.37 7.33 -14.10
N PRO A 43 4.20 7.78 -13.60
CA PRO A 43 4.09 8.99 -12.81
C PRO A 43 4.85 8.85 -11.49
N ASP A 44 5.44 9.96 -11.05
CA ASP A 44 6.16 10.01 -9.76
C ASP A 44 5.19 10.10 -8.57
N ASP A 45 3.99 10.65 -8.79
CA ASP A 45 2.94 10.70 -7.77
C ASP A 45 1.85 9.65 -8.07
N PRO A 46 1.51 8.77 -7.11
CA PRO A 46 0.42 7.80 -7.26
C PRO A 46 -0.94 8.42 -7.62
N LYS A 47 -1.17 9.70 -7.29
CA LYS A 47 -2.41 10.42 -7.63
C LYS A 47 -2.60 10.62 -9.14
N ASP A 48 -1.51 10.54 -9.90
CA ASP A 48 -1.51 10.75 -11.35
C ASP A 48 -1.66 9.41 -12.12
N LEU A 49 -1.90 8.30 -11.41
CA LEU A 49 -2.20 7.02 -12.03
C LEU A 49 -3.61 7.04 -12.65
N PRO A 50 -3.78 6.53 -13.89
CA PRO A 50 -5.09 6.43 -14.49
C PRO A 50 -5.99 5.42 -13.74
N PRO A 51 -7.33 5.60 -13.77
CA PRO A 51 -8.26 4.61 -13.24
C PRO A 51 -8.01 3.24 -13.88
N GLY A 52 -7.77 2.21 -13.06
CA GLY A 52 -7.42 0.87 -13.52
C GLY A 52 -5.91 0.57 -13.58
N GLY A 53 -5.05 1.55 -13.26
CA GLY A 53 -3.60 1.37 -13.17
C GLY A 53 -2.86 1.58 -14.50
N LEU A 54 -1.54 1.46 -14.46
CA LEU A 54 -0.69 1.68 -15.63
C LEU A 54 -0.86 0.57 -16.67
N ALA A 55 -1.11 0.96 -17.92
CA ALA A 55 -0.99 0.05 -19.06
C ALA A 55 0.49 -0.19 -19.35
N ILE A 56 0.98 -1.38 -19.01
CA ILE A 56 2.35 -1.81 -19.25
C ILE A 56 2.38 -2.65 -20.54
N PRO A 57 3.11 -2.23 -21.59
CA PRO A 57 3.29 -3.06 -22.78
C PRO A 57 4.11 -4.32 -22.47
N ASP A 58 3.74 -5.46 -23.05
CA ASP A 58 4.42 -6.77 -22.86
C ASP A 58 5.94 -6.73 -23.10
N ARG A 59 6.41 -5.84 -23.98
CA ARG A 59 7.84 -5.66 -24.24
C ARG A 59 8.57 -5.08 -23.02
N ALA A 60 7.94 -4.12 -22.34
CA ALA A 60 8.50 -3.45 -21.17
C ALA A 60 8.41 -4.36 -19.95
N GLU A 61 7.27 -5.05 -19.78
CA GLU A 61 7.08 -6.04 -18.71
C GLU A 61 8.18 -7.11 -18.74
N ARG A 62 8.45 -7.70 -19.91
CA ARG A 62 9.49 -8.72 -20.05
C ARG A 62 10.90 -8.18 -19.88
N ALA A 63 11.20 -7.00 -20.42
CA ALA A 63 12.53 -6.40 -20.30
C ALA A 63 12.86 -6.03 -18.85
N CYS A 64 11.86 -5.65 -18.06
CA CYS A 64 12.03 -5.17 -16.69
C CYS A 64 11.63 -6.19 -15.61
N ALA A 65 11.32 -7.45 -15.99
CA ALA A 65 10.77 -8.46 -15.08
C ALA A 65 11.68 -8.76 -13.88
N GLU A 66 13.00 -8.82 -14.10
CA GLU A 66 13.99 -9.08 -13.04
C GLU A 66 14.13 -7.92 -12.05
N LEU A 67 13.82 -6.70 -12.50
CA LEU A 67 13.84 -5.51 -11.67
C LEU A 67 12.51 -5.28 -10.98
N ARG A 68 11.46 -6.04 -11.34
CA ARG A 68 10.12 -5.84 -10.81
C ARG A 68 10.19 -5.92 -9.30
N PRO A 69 9.85 -4.83 -8.57
CA PRO A 69 9.86 -4.89 -7.13
C PRO A 69 8.90 -6.01 -6.76
N SER A 70 9.35 -6.91 -5.90
CA SER A 70 8.45 -7.77 -5.17
C SER A 70 7.51 -6.81 -4.43
N GLY A 71 6.32 -6.60 -4.99
CA GLY A 71 5.23 -6.02 -4.24
C GLY A 71 5.09 -6.84 -2.96
N ARG A 72 4.53 -6.27 -1.90
CA ARG A 72 4.10 -7.08 -0.76
C ARG A 72 3.00 -8.02 -1.27
N THR A 73 3.39 -9.15 -1.82
CA THR A 73 2.50 -10.24 -2.19
C THR A 73 2.03 -10.81 -0.88
N ILE A 74 0.79 -10.50 -0.55
CA ILE A 74 0.10 -11.09 0.58
C ILE A 74 -0.04 -12.58 0.27
N ASP A 75 0.62 -13.43 1.06
CA ASP A 75 0.52 -14.87 0.89
C ASP A 75 -0.82 -15.35 1.43
N MET A 76 -1.80 -15.50 0.54
CA MET A 76 -3.12 -16.01 0.92
C MET A 76 -3.12 -17.50 1.27
N ASN A 77 -2.01 -18.21 1.19
CA ASN A 77 -1.89 -19.57 1.72
C ASN A 77 -1.52 -19.59 3.21
N ASP A 78 -1.00 -18.49 3.73
CA ASP A 78 -0.69 -18.36 5.15
C ASP A 78 -1.99 -18.31 5.98
N PRO A 79 -2.17 -19.20 6.98
CA PRO A 79 -3.38 -19.25 7.79
C PRO A 79 -3.68 -17.95 8.54
N GLU A 80 -2.66 -17.28 9.07
CA GLU A 80 -2.84 -16.04 9.82
C GLU A 80 -3.34 -14.92 8.92
N THR A 81 -2.75 -14.81 7.73
CA THR A 81 -3.18 -13.90 6.68
C THR A 81 -4.65 -14.15 6.32
N ARG A 82 -5.03 -15.40 6.04
CA ARG A 82 -6.43 -15.76 5.73
C ARG A 82 -7.39 -15.39 6.85
N ASP A 83 -7.04 -15.67 8.09
CA ASP A 83 -7.87 -15.36 9.26
C ASP A 83 -8.06 -13.86 9.43
N ARG A 84 -7.00 -13.08 9.18
CA ARG A 84 -7.02 -11.62 9.22
C ARG A 84 -7.92 -11.03 8.15
N PHE A 85 -7.83 -11.52 6.91
CA PHE A 85 -8.73 -11.11 5.83
C PHE A 85 -10.17 -11.52 6.09
N ALA A 86 -10.41 -12.71 6.65
CA ALA A 86 -11.74 -13.14 7.06
C ALA A 86 -12.31 -12.25 8.19
N ALA A 87 -11.49 -11.85 9.16
CA ALA A 87 -11.87 -10.90 10.20
C ALA A 87 -12.22 -9.52 9.62
N PHE A 88 -11.43 -9.03 8.68
CA PHE A 88 -11.70 -7.79 7.95
C PHE A 88 -13.03 -7.87 7.20
N ALA A 89 -13.27 -8.94 6.44
CA ALA A 89 -14.52 -9.16 5.71
C ALA A 89 -15.74 -9.19 6.64
N ARG A 90 -15.65 -9.86 7.80
CA ARG A 90 -16.71 -9.85 8.82
C ARG A 90 -16.98 -8.45 9.35
N CYS A 91 -15.92 -7.68 9.62
CA CYS A 91 -16.06 -6.29 10.07
C CYS A 91 -16.72 -5.40 9.00
N MET A 92 -16.34 -5.56 7.73
CA MET A 92 -16.95 -4.84 6.60
C MET A 92 -18.46 -5.13 6.51
N ARG A 93 -18.84 -6.40 6.63
CA ARG A 93 -20.25 -6.82 6.68
C ARG A 93 -21.00 -6.22 7.87
N ALA A 94 -20.38 -6.18 9.05
CA ALA A 94 -20.95 -5.52 10.23
C ALA A 94 -21.13 -3.99 10.05
N ASN A 95 -20.32 -3.37 9.20
CA ASN A 95 -20.42 -1.96 8.82
C ASN A 95 -21.32 -1.72 7.59
N GLY A 96 -22.07 -2.74 7.16
CA GLY A 96 -23.06 -2.66 6.09
C GLY A 96 -22.51 -2.85 4.69
N TYR A 97 -21.23 -3.14 4.53
CA TYR A 97 -20.64 -3.44 3.22
C TYR A 97 -20.72 -4.95 2.95
N ASP A 98 -21.47 -5.36 1.93
CA ASP A 98 -21.54 -6.76 1.52
C ASP A 98 -20.21 -7.20 0.89
N MET A 99 -19.38 -7.83 1.71
CA MET A 99 -18.07 -8.35 1.35
C MET A 99 -18.12 -9.88 1.29
N PRO A 100 -18.11 -10.47 0.08
CA PRO A 100 -17.98 -11.91 -0.09
C PRO A 100 -16.63 -12.41 0.43
N ASP A 101 -16.58 -13.64 0.94
CA ASP A 101 -15.33 -14.24 1.38
C ASP A 101 -14.37 -14.50 0.19
N ASN A 102 -14.91 -14.67 -1.01
CA ASN A 102 -14.20 -14.73 -2.30
C ASN A 102 -14.26 -13.40 -3.06
N ALA A 103 -14.14 -12.27 -2.35
CA ALA A 103 -14.28 -10.95 -2.94
C ALA A 103 -13.39 -10.76 -4.19
N PRO A 104 -13.95 -10.33 -5.33
CA PRO A 104 -13.15 -10.04 -6.51
C PRO A 104 -12.32 -8.76 -6.28
N PRO A 105 -11.24 -8.53 -7.05
CA PRO A 105 -10.37 -7.36 -6.85
C PRO A 105 -11.09 -6.00 -6.93
N ASP A 106 -12.17 -5.93 -7.70
CA ASP A 106 -13.00 -4.74 -7.91
C ASP A 106 -14.12 -4.59 -6.89
N VAL A 107 -14.19 -5.44 -5.86
CA VAL A 107 -15.26 -5.41 -4.85
C VAL A 107 -15.47 -4.02 -4.26
N HIS A 108 -14.41 -3.22 -4.10
CA HIS A 108 -14.41 -1.87 -3.54
C HIS A 108 -15.10 -0.82 -4.42
N LEU A 109 -15.29 -1.11 -5.71
CA LEU A 109 -15.93 -0.20 -6.67
C LEU A 109 -17.46 -0.28 -6.65
N LYS A 110 -18.05 -1.31 -6.02
CA LYS A 110 -19.52 -1.49 -5.94
C LYS A 110 -20.22 -0.35 -5.20
N ASN A 111 -19.60 0.17 -4.14
CA ASN A 111 -20.09 1.34 -3.40
C ASN A 111 -18.93 2.07 -2.72
N PRO A 112 -18.20 2.95 -3.44
CA PRO A 112 -16.98 3.57 -2.91
C PRO A 112 -17.16 4.37 -1.61
N PRO A 113 -18.23 5.15 -1.42
CA PRO A 113 -18.45 5.85 -0.14
C PRO A 113 -18.67 4.89 1.04
N LEU A 114 -19.43 3.81 0.85
CA LEU A 114 -19.66 2.83 1.91
C LEU A 114 -18.41 1.99 2.17
N TRP A 115 -17.66 1.64 1.13
CA TRP A 115 -16.36 0.98 1.23
C TRP A 115 -15.40 1.80 2.08
N ASP A 116 -15.25 3.09 1.77
CA ASP A 116 -14.34 3.98 2.49
C ASP A 116 -14.73 4.09 3.97
N LYS A 117 -16.02 4.29 4.26
CA LYS A 117 -16.54 4.35 5.64
C LYS A 117 -16.29 3.03 6.42
N ALA A 118 -16.64 1.89 5.83
CA ALA A 118 -16.52 0.59 6.48
C ALA A 118 -15.04 0.20 6.65
N SER A 119 -14.22 0.34 5.61
CA SER A 119 -12.81 -0.05 5.62
C SER A 119 -12.00 0.79 6.61
N LYS A 120 -12.28 2.10 6.74
CA LYS A 120 -11.65 2.94 7.77
C LYS A 120 -11.92 2.44 9.19
N SER A 121 -13.15 2.00 9.46
CA SER A 121 -13.55 1.44 10.77
C SER A 121 -12.86 0.09 11.05
N CYS A 122 -12.60 -0.68 10.00
CA CYS A 122 -12.01 -2.02 10.07
C CYS A 122 -10.48 -2.05 9.87
N ALA A 123 -9.84 -0.93 9.52
CA ALA A 123 -8.44 -0.90 9.10
C ALA A 123 -7.43 -1.28 10.21
N HIS A 124 -7.84 -1.30 11.48
CA HIS A 124 -7.01 -1.81 12.57
C HIS A 124 -6.69 -3.31 12.41
N ILE A 125 -7.62 -4.09 11.84
CA ILE A 125 -7.47 -5.54 11.62
C ILE A 125 -6.30 -5.85 10.67
N LEU A 126 -6.07 -4.99 9.67
CA LEU A 126 -5.01 -5.18 8.66
C LEU A 126 -3.68 -4.51 9.04
N ARG A 127 -3.63 -3.75 10.15
CA ARG A 127 -2.45 -2.97 10.57
C ARG A 127 -1.62 -3.64 11.67
N GLU A 128 -2.13 -4.69 12.31
CA GLU A 128 -1.45 -5.38 13.42
C GLU A 128 -0.43 -6.43 12.94
N GLU A 129 0.63 -5.98 12.26
CA GLU A 129 1.79 -6.80 11.92
C GLU A 129 3.09 -6.05 12.22
N ARG A 130 3.13 -5.37 13.37
CA ARG A 130 4.37 -4.84 13.94
C ARG A 130 4.60 -5.50 15.28
N ARG A 131 5.19 -6.69 15.26
CA ARG A 131 5.89 -7.24 16.41
C ARG A 131 7.27 -7.69 15.99
#